data_AF-G3JJS7-F1
#
_entry.id   AF-G3JJS7-F1
#
_cell.length_a   1.000
_cell.length_b   1.000
_cell.length_c   1.000
_cell.angle_alpha   90.00
_cell.angle_beta   90.00
_cell.angle_gamma   90.00
#
_symmetry.space_group_name_H-M   'P 1'
#
loop_
_entity.id
_entity.type
_entity.pdbx_description
1 polymer ?
#
loop_
_entity_poly.entity_id
_entity_poly.type
_entity_poly.pdbx_seq_one_letter_code
_entity_poly.pdbx_strand_id
1 'polypeptide(L)'
;MLSKLVSGLAALSLASLALSRPNSGYAIEGRSLEERSLEERAAVSSTIWCGPVLAAAARQVSAEWTIPRVTLPSPNVGQTAPMFYQWVGMDGVRASSCGSALLQAGTSQVWNGRAFVYDVWLEFYTPANTSSWHFTYPVVRPGDNVRTTVTAGSDSLSGTVLIENLTNRQSNTWNLRATGNYPLCFQNVEWINEAPTGKLPGFPNFSFNSLSYTDWNGRVSTATGANLWYINTSSAQCSATLSSDGRTASFTNAAPR
;
A
#
# COMPACT_ATOMS: atom_id res chain seq x y z
N MET A 1 -36.78 47.44 -45.82
CA MET A 1 -36.17 48.61 -45.18
C MET A 1 -34.69 48.61 -45.56
N LEU A 2 -34.40 49.37 -46.62
CA LEU A 2 -33.50 50.54 -46.61
C LEU A 2 -32.05 50.17 -46.22
N SER A 3 -31.16 50.00 -47.21
CA SER A 3 -30.31 51.07 -47.79
C SER A 3 -29.19 51.47 -46.81
N LYS A 4 -27.91 51.36 -47.17
CA LYS A 4 -27.15 52.37 -47.95
C LYS A 4 -25.74 51.78 -48.22
N LEU A 5 -25.21 51.81 -49.46
CA LEU A 5 -24.40 52.91 -50.07
C LEU A 5 -23.14 53.19 -49.21
N VAL A 6 -21.88 53.32 -49.68
CA VAL A 6 -21.26 53.73 -50.96
C VAL A 6 -19.74 53.55 -50.75
N SER A 7 -19.03 52.92 -51.70
CA SER A 7 -18.05 53.50 -52.65
C SER A 7 -16.74 54.06 -52.09
N GLY A 8 -15.66 53.81 -52.84
CA GLY A 8 -14.39 54.54 -52.79
C GLY A 8 -13.19 53.59 -52.84
N LEU A 9 -12.83 53.06 -54.02
CA LEU A 9 -11.69 53.54 -54.83
C LEU A 9 -10.48 54.01 -53.99
N ALA A 10 -9.37 53.28 -54.05
CA ALA A 10 -8.27 53.60 -54.97
C ALA A 10 -7.11 52.61 -54.81
N ALA A 11 -6.52 52.29 -55.95
CA ALA A 11 -5.39 51.39 -56.13
C ALA A 11 -4.05 52.01 -55.70
N LEU A 12 -3.06 51.14 -55.49
CA LEU A 12 -1.64 51.18 -55.94
C LEU A 12 -0.81 50.42 -54.89
N SER A 13 -0.39 49.18 -55.20
CA SER A 13 0.86 48.84 -55.90
C SER A 13 1.98 48.41 -54.95
N LEU A 14 2.17 47.08 -54.89
CA LEU A 14 3.44 46.35 -54.87
C LEU A 14 4.60 46.88 -54.01
N ALA A 15 4.93 46.12 -52.96
CA ALA A 15 6.29 45.60 -52.76
C ALA A 15 6.28 44.47 -51.72
N SER A 16 6.53 43.25 -52.19
CA SER A 16 6.80 42.09 -51.36
C SER A 16 8.21 42.17 -50.77
N LEU A 17 8.29 42.34 -49.46
CA LEU A 17 9.42 41.95 -48.62
C LEU A 17 8.83 41.30 -47.37
N ALA A 18 8.79 39.96 -47.37
CA ALA A 18 8.45 39.19 -46.18
C ALA A 18 9.62 39.29 -45.19
N LEU A 19 9.63 40.37 -44.42
CA LEU A 19 10.43 40.51 -43.21
C LEU A 19 9.54 40.11 -42.03
N SER A 20 9.88 38.98 -41.42
CA SER A 20 9.35 38.54 -40.14
C SER A 20 9.48 39.68 -39.11
N ARG A 21 8.34 40.15 -38.58
CA ARG A 21 8.29 41.09 -37.46
C ARG A 21 7.14 40.73 -36.50
N PRO A 22 7.26 41.18 -35.24
CA PRO A 22 6.80 40.43 -34.10
C PRO A 22 5.47 40.92 -33.52
N ASN A 23 4.97 40.06 -32.64
CA ASN A 23 4.30 40.36 -31.38
C ASN A 23 2.77 40.54 -31.36
N SER A 24 2.26 40.03 -30.22
CA SER A 24 1.04 40.45 -29.53
C SER A 24 -0.27 39.78 -29.94
N GLY A 25 -0.51 38.63 -29.32
CA GLY A 25 -1.48 38.63 -28.22
C GLY A 25 -2.89 38.19 -28.56
N TYR A 26 -3.10 36.88 -28.60
CA TYR A 26 -4.27 36.26 -27.98
C TYR A 26 -3.79 35.00 -27.27
N ALA A 27 -3.50 35.14 -25.97
CA ALA A 27 -3.26 34.01 -25.10
C ALA A 27 -4.61 33.33 -24.81
N ILE A 28 -4.87 32.20 -25.48
CA ILE A 28 -5.67 31.15 -24.87
C ILE A 28 -4.66 30.20 -24.26
N GLU A 29 -4.62 30.20 -22.93
CA GLU A 29 -3.68 29.44 -22.12
C GLU A 29 -3.53 28.01 -22.63
N GLY A 30 -2.30 27.70 -23.04
CA GLY A 30 -1.92 26.37 -23.46
C GLY A 30 -2.14 25.39 -22.31
N ARG A 31 -3.05 24.44 -22.50
CA ARG A 31 -2.85 23.11 -21.94
C ARG A 31 -1.97 22.37 -22.93
N SER A 32 -0.66 22.52 -22.79
CA SER A 32 0.23 21.46 -23.24
C SER A 32 -0.24 20.18 -22.55
N LEU A 33 -0.38 19.11 -23.33
CA LEU A 33 -0.40 17.78 -22.75
C LEU A 33 0.99 17.61 -22.16
N GLU A 34 1.16 17.93 -20.88
CA GLU A 34 2.29 17.50 -20.10
C GLU A 34 2.35 15.98 -20.27
N GLU A 35 3.37 15.52 -20.99
CA GLU A 35 3.91 14.18 -20.78
C GLU A 35 4.13 14.08 -19.28
N ARG A 36 3.23 13.37 -18.60
CA ARG A 36 3.41 13.01 -17.20
C ARG A 36 4.73 12.25 -17.16
N SER A 37 5.76 12.93 -16.67
CA SER A 37 7.01 12.29 -16.32
C SER A 37 6.67 11.09 -15.46
N LEU A 38 7.40 9.99 -15.66
CA LEU A 38 7.37 8.85 -14.77
C LEU A 38 7.86 9.36 -13.41
N GLU A 39 6.96 9.90 -12.60
CA GLU A 39 7.26 10.32 -11.24
C GLU A 39 7.86 9.09 -10.55
N GLU A 40 9.12 9.26 -10.15
CA GLU A 40 9.81 8.33 -9.28
C GLU A 40 8.90 8.07 -8.09
N ARG A 41 8.45 6.82 -7.95
CA ARG A 41 7.49 6.44 -6.91
C ARG A 41 8.09 6.85 -5.57
N ALA A 42 7.43 7.77 -4.86
CA ALA A 42 7.98 8.34 -3.65
C ALA A 42 8.18 7.23 -2.60
N ALA A 43 9.44 6.87 -2.36
CA ALA A 43 9.80 5.97 -1.26
C ALA A 43 9.51 6.69 0.06
N VAL A 44 8.72 6.06 0.94
CA VAL A 44 8.32 6.66 2.22
C VAL A 44 9.05 5.96 3.36
N SER A 45 9.79 6.71 4.16
CA SER A 45 10.47 6.15 5.34
C SER A 45 9.48 5.85 6.46
N SER A 46 9.62 4.68 7.06
CA SER A 46 8.94 4.25 8.27
C SER A 46 9.93 3.58 9.22
N THR A 47 9.64 3.62 10.52
CA THR A 47 10.45 2.93 11.52
C THR A 47 10.05 1.47 11.70
N ILE A 48 8.85 1.09 11.25
CA ILE A 48 8.29 -0.25 11.50
C ILE A 48 7.57 -0.88 10.31
N TRP A 49 7.16 -0.14 9.28
CA TRP A 49 6.40 -0.69 8.13
C TRP A 49 7.19 -0.64 6.83
N CYS A 50 7.07 -1.71 6.04
CA CYS A 50 7.68 -1.85 4.74
C CYS A 50 6.68 -2.45 3.75
N GLY A 51 6.45 -1.80 2.62
CA GLY A 51 5.59 -2.34 1.56
C GLY A 51 4.70 -1.33 0.87
N PRO A 52 3.88 -1.79 -0.09
CA PRO A 52 2.95 -0.92 -0.80
C PRO A 52 1.83 -0.39 0.11
N VAL A 53 1.62 0.92 0.07
CA VAL A 53 0.51 1.63 0.71
C VAL A 53 -0.20 2.48 -0.33
N LEU A 54 -1.49 2.23 -0.53
CA LEU A 54 -2.29 2.89 -1.54
C LEU A 54 -3.41 3.70 -0.89
N ALA A 55 -3.60 4.94 -1.34
CA ALA A 55 -4.79 5.72 -0.99
C ALA A 55 -5.97 5.22 -1.83
N ALA A 56 -6.85 4.42 -1.22
CA ALA A 56 -8.01 3.86 -1.90
C ALA A 56 -9.12 3.50 -0.90
N ALA A 57 -10.35 3.82 -1.26
CA ALA A 57 -11.53 3.35 -0.55
C ALA A 57 -11.86 1.93 -0.97
N ALA A 58 -11.69 0.98 -0.05
CA ALA A 58 -11.92 -0.43 -0.29
C ALA A 58 -12.89 -1.03 0.72
N ARG A 59 -13.62 -2.04 0.26
CA ARG A 59 -14.37 -2.97 1.11
C ARG A 59 -13.53 -4.20 1.44
N GLN A 60 -12.61 -4.60 0.56
CA GLN A 60 -11.78 -5.79 0.73
C GLN A 60 -10.36 -5.54 0.24
N VAL A 61 -9.36 -6.13 0.92
CA VAL A 61 -7.96 -6.16 0.49
C VAL A 61 -7.42 -7.59 0.64
N SER A 62 -6.57 -8.02 -0.29
CA SER A 62 -6.04 -9.38 -0.32
C SER A 62 -4.64 -9.45 -0.91
N ALA A 63 -3.87 -10.44 -0.48
CA ALA A 63 -2.66 -10.90 -1.15
C ALA A 63 -2.33 -12.35 -0.79
N GLU A 64 -1.41 -12.91 -1.56
CA GLU A 64 -0.83 -14.24 -1.35
C GLU A 64 0.67 -14.15 -1.16
N TRP A 65 1.25 -14.95 -0.27
CA TRP A 65 2.70 -15.03 -0.13
C TRP A 65 3.14 -16.38 0.39
N THR A 66 4.38 -16.74 0.05
CA THR A 66 5.08 -17.85 0.69
C THR A 66 5.74 -17.36 1.97
N ILE A 67 5.45 -17.98 3.11
CA ILE A 67 5.99 -17.57 4.41
C ILE A 67 7.52 -17.73 4.40
N PRO A 68 8.30 -16.65 4.61
CA PRO A 68 9.74 -16.72 4.57
C PRO A 68 10.29 -17.51 5.77
N ARG A 69 11.34 -18.31 5.52
CA ARG A 69 12.18 -18.82 6.60
C ARG A 69 13.07 -17.69 7.09
N VAL A 70 12.94 -17.34 8.37
CA VAL A 70 13.71 -16.25 8.97
C VAL A 70 14.88 -16.79 9.79
N THR A 71 15.88 -15.95 10.01
CA THR A 71 17.06 -16.26 10.83
C THR A 71 17.29 -15.19 11.88
N LEU A 72 17.93 -15.58 12.99
CA LEU A 72 18.32 -14.61 14.00
C LEU A 72 19.49 -13.78 13.45
N PRO A 73 19.40 -12.44 13.39
CA PRO A 73 20.50 -11.61 12.93
C PRO A 73 21.73 -11.78 13.84
N SER A 74 22.92 -11.80 13.25
CA SER A 74 24.18 -11.79 14.00
C SER A 74 24.91 -10.46 13.77
N PRO A 75 25.30 -9.72 14.82
CA PRO A 75 25.04 -9.99 16.22
C PRO A 75 23.58 -9.68 16.62
N ASN A 76 22.99 -10.53 17.46
CA ASN A 76 21.67 -10.25 18.05
C ASN A 76 21.84 -9.28 19.24
N VAL A 77 22.09 -8.01 18.94
CA VAL A 77 22.32 -6.98 19.97
C VAL A 77 20.97 -6.53 20.57
N GLY A 78 20.92 -6.39 21.89
CA GLY A 78 19.75 -5.90 22.64
C GLY A 78 18.84 -6.99 23.22
N GLN A 79 18.03 -6.61 24.21
CA GLN A 79 17.11 -7.52 24.92
C GLN A 79 15.81 -7.78 24.14
N THR A 80 15.45 -6.92 23.19
CA THR A 80 14.20 -7.04 22.44
C THR A 80 14.31 -8.12 21.36
N ALA A 81 13.38 -9.07 21.42
CA ALA A 81 13.27 -10.15 20.44
C ALA A 81 12.80 -9.61 19.07
N PRO A 82 13.42 -10.04 17.95
CA PRO A 82 12.93 -9.71 16.63
C PRO A 82 11.55 -10.33 16.40
N MET A 83 10.68 -9.57 15.74
CA MET A 83 9.35 -9.99 15.31
C MET A 83 9.18 -9.58 13.85
N PHE A 84 8.46 -10.39 13.08
CA PHE A 84 8.22 -10.11 11.67
C PHE A 84 6.80 -10.47 11.27
N TYR A 85 5.98 -9.47 10.99
CA TYR A 85 4.57 -9.64 10.67
C TYR A 85 4.35 -9.35 9.19
N GLN A 86 3.77 -10.29 8.46
CA GLN A 86 3.32 -10.10 7.08
C GLN A 86 1.81 -9.97 7.08
N TRP A 87 1.26 -8.91 6.50
CA TRP A 87 -0.17 -8.67 6.58
C TRP A 87 -0.73 -7.83 5.44
N VAL A 88 -2.04 -7.89 5.31
CA VAL A 88 -2.85 -6.94 4.52
C VAL A 88 -3.82 -6.24 5.44
N GLY A 89 -4.12 -4.97 5.15
CA GLY A 89 -4.95 -4.18 6.04
C GLY A 89 -5.58 -2.96 5.38
N MET A 90 -6.44 -2.30 6.15
CA MET A 90 -7.06 -1.04 5.80
C MET A 90 -6.84 -0.01 6.91
N ASP A 91 -6.54 1.22 6.49
CA ASP A 91 -6.29 2.39 7.33
C ASP A 91 -5.00 2.30 8.17
N GLY A 92 -4.96 2.87 9.38
CA GLY A 92 -3.75 2.95 10.21
C GLY A 92 -2.63 3.88 9.72
N VAL A 93 -2.60 4.25 8.44
CA VAL A 93 -1.64 5.17 7.83
C VAL A 93 -1.86 6.59 8.35
N ARG A 94 -1.20 6.90 9.48
CA ARG A 94 -1.33 8.13 10.27
C ARG A 94 -2.71 8.27 10.93
N ALA A 95 -2.73 8.74 12.18
CA ALA A 95 -3.95 9.19 12.80
C ALA A 95 -4.48 10.40 12.02
N SER A 96 -5.50 10.19 11.18
CA SER A 96 -6.18 11.28 10.48
C SER A 96 -7.26 11.87 11.39
N SER A 97 -7.86 13.00 11.01
CA SER A 97 -9.06 13.52 11.70
C SER A 97 -10.25 12.55 11.61
N CYS A 98 -10.19 11.60 10.67
CA CYS A 98 -11.05 10.44 10.60
C CYS A 98 -10.26 9.22 11.14
N GLY A 99 -10.63 8.76 12.33
CA GLY A 99 -10.25 7.45 12.84
C GLY A 99 -8.77 7.27 13.21
N SER A 100 -8.52 6.43 14.21
CA SER A 100 -7.19 5.91 14.55
C SER A 100 -7.24 4.37 14.56
N ALA A 101 -8.04 3.84 13.65
CA ALA A 101 -8.36 2.43 13.56
C ALA A 101 -7.58 1.79 12.41
N LEU A 102 -7.32 0.49 12.54
CA LEU A 102 -6.66 -0.33 11.53
C LEU A 102 -7.20 -1.75 11.65
N LEU A 103 -7.74 -2.28 10.56
CA LEU A 103 -8.21 -3.66 10.46
C LEU A 103 -7.22 -4.44 9.60
N GLN A 104 -6.61 -5.46 10.19
CA GLN A 104 -5.48 -6.16 9.57
C GLN A 104 -5.36 -7.62 10.01
N ALA A 105 -4.74 -8.44 9.17
CA ALA A 105 -4.42 -9.82 9.48
C ALA A 105 -3.28 -10.36 8.61
N GLY A 106 -2.66 -11.44 9.07
CA GLY A 106 -1.73 -12.21 8.28
C GLY A 106 -0.92 -13.22 9.10
N THR A 107 0.37 -13.35 8.79
CA THR A 107 1.27 -14.32 9.44
C THR A 107 2.31 -13.60 10.28
N SER A 108 2.79 -14.28 11.32
CA SER A 108 3.83 -13.75 12.20
C SER A 108 5.02 -14.70 12.32
N GLN A 109 6.19 -14.14 12.61
CA GLN A 109 7.36 -14.86 13.11
C GLN A 109 7.89 -14.16 14.36
N VAL A 110 7.87 -14.87 15.48
CA VAL A 110 8.29 -14.32 16.78
C VAL A 110 9.40 -15.17 17.37
N TRP A 111 10.52 -14.53 17.74
CA TRP A 111 11.60 -15.21 18.44
C TRP A 111 11.24 -15.45 19.91
N ASN A 112 11.18 -16.72 20.33
CA ASN A 112 10.81 -17.09 21.71
C ASN A 112 12.01 -17.34 22.65
N GLY A 113 13.24 -16.98 22.23
CA GLY A 113 14.47 -17.29 22.96
C GLY A 113 15.21 -18.52 22.46
N ARG A 114 14.54 -19.42 21.73
CA ARG A 114 15.13 -20.66 21.19
C ARG A 114 14.96 -20.82 19.68
N ALA A 115 13.79 -20.48 19.16
CA ALA A 115 13.44 -20.58 17.76
C ALA A 115 12.40 -19.52 17.37
N PHE A 116 12.20 -19.34 16.07
CA PHE A 116 11.05 -18.58 15.58
C PHE A 116 9.79 -19.46 15.64
N VAL A 117 8.76 -18.92 16.28
CA VAL A 117 7.39 -19.44 16.26
C VAL A 117 6.65 -18.79 15.10
N TYR A 118 5.88 -19.59 14.38
CA TYR A 118 5.09 -19.18 13.22
C TYR A 118 3.62 -19.40 13.56
N ASP A 119 2.82 -18.35 13.40
CA ASP A 119 1.39 -18.40 13.62
C ASP A 119 0.67 -17.42 12.69
N VAL A 120 -0.65 -17.45 12.74
CA VAL A 120 -1.48 -16.43 12.12
C VAL A 120 -1.93 -15.44 13.18
N TRP A 121 -2.15 -14.21 12.78
CA TRP A 121 -2.62 -13.17 13.68
C TRP A 121 -3.62 -12.26 12.98
N LEU A 122 -4.40 -11.57 13.80
CA LEU A 122 -5.38 -10.59 13.37
C LEU A 122 -5.48 -9.48 14.42
N GLU A 123 -5.91 -8.31 13.97
CA GLU A 123 -6.09 -7.15 14.83
C GLU A 123 -7.15 -6.20 14.24
N PHE A 124 -7.94 -5.63 15.14
CA PHE A 124 -8.71 -4.43 14.87
C PHE A 124 -8.21 -3.39 15.87
N TYR A 125 -7.11 -2.75 15.48
CA TYR A 125 -6.41 -1.78 16.29
C TYR A 125 -7.30 -0.57 16.48
N THR A 126 -7.39 -0.10 17.72
CA THR A 126 -7.97 1.19 18.07
C THR A 126 -7.16 1.79 19.23
N PRO A 127 -7.27 3.10 19.51
CA PRO A 127 -6.69 3.68 20.72
C PRO A 127 -7.17 3.03 22.02
N ALA A 128 -8.33 2.37 22.02
CA ALA A 128 -8.86 1.63 23.17
C ALA A 128 -8.44 0.15 23.21
N ASN A 129 -7.86 -0.38 22.13
CA ASN A 129 -7.34 -1.74 22.06
C ASN A 129 -6.25 -1.87 21.00
N THR A 130 -5.02 -2.04 21.45
CA THR A 130 -3.82 -2.18 20.61
C THR A 130 -3.29 -3.62 20.60
N SER A 131 -4.14 -4.59 20.88
CA SER A 131 -3.73 -6.00 21.03
C SER A 131 -3.87 -6.74 19.70
N SER A 132 -2.81 -7.46 19.33
CA SER A 132 -2.86 -8.50 18.30
C SER A 132 -3.27 -9.84 18.90
N TRP A 133 -4.12 -10.58 18.19
CA TRP A 133 -4.55 -11.91 18.59
C TRP A 133 -3.90 -12.97 17.70
N HIS A 134 -3.18 -13.90 18.32
CA HIS A 134 -2.44 -14.96 17.65
C HIS A 134 -3.17 -16.30 17.75
N PHE A 135 -3.16 -17.07 16.67
CA PHE A 135 -3.82 -18.38 16.57
C PHE A 135 -2.90 -19.38 15.89
N THR A 136 -2.94 -20.63 16.37
CA THR A 136 -2.18 -21.74 15.77
C THR A 136 -2.91 -22.43 14.61
N TYR A 137 -4.15 -22.02 14.33
CA TYR A 137 -4.97 -22.52 13.23
C TYR A 137 -5.48 -21.36 12.33
N PRO A 138 -5.40 -21.45 10.99
CA PRO A 138 -4.82 -22.56 10.22
C PRO A 138 -3.32 -22.71 10.51
N VAL A 139 -2.84 -23.95 10.47
CA VAL A 139 -1.42 -24.23 10.73
C VAL A 139 -0.60 -23.63 9.61
N VAL A 140 0.44 -22.87 9.98
CA VAL A 140 1.35 -22.23 9.03
C VAL A 140 2.81 -22.55 9.36
N ARG A 141 3.63 -22.68 8.33
CA ARG A 141 5.07 -23.00 8.44
C ARG A 141 5.87 -22.24 7.37
N PRO A 142 7.19 -22.06 7.57
CA PRO A 142 8.06 -21.57 6.50
C PRO A 142 7.89 -22.39 5.21
N GLY A 143 7.71 -21.71 4.09
CA GLY A 143 7.50 -22.33 2.78
C GLY A 143 6.03 -22.60 2.43
N ASP A 144 5.10 -22.45 3.35
CA ASP A 144 3.68 -22.53 3.02
C ASP A 144 3.25 -21.28 2.25
N ASN A 145 2.50 -21.47 1.16
CA ASN A 145 1.76 -20.41 0.48
C ASN A 145 0.46 -20.12 1.23
N VAL A 146 0.26 -18.86 1.61
CA VAL A 146 -0.93 -18.38 2.32
C VAL A 146 -1.62 -17.29 1.53
N ARG A 147 -2.95 -17.21 1.64
CA ARG A 147 -3.75 -16.04 1.24
C ARG A 147 -4.35 -15.42 2.48
N THR A 148 -4.28 -14.09 2.57
CA THR A 148 -5.05 -13.35 3.57
C THR A 148 -5.95 -12.36 2.88
N THR A 149 -7.19 -12.29 3.35
CA THR A 149 -8.21 -11.36 2.87
C THR A 149 -8.87 -10.67 4.06
N VAL A 150 -8.82 -9.34 4.08
CA VAL A 150 -9.53 -8.51 5.06
C VAL A 150 -10.72 -7.87 4.38
N THR A 151 -11.90 -7.94 5.00
CA THR A 151 -13.15 -7.35 4.49
C THR A 151 -13.77 -6.45 5.55
N ALA A 152 -13.95 -5.17 5.24
CA ALA A 152 -14.62 -4.22 6.12
C ALA A 152 -16.14 -4.37 6.07
N GLY A 153 -16.78 -4.20 7.23
CA GLY A 153 -18.21 -4.03 7.38
C GLY A 153 -18.64 -2.61 7.02
N SER A 154 -19.84 -2.48 6.46
CA SER A 154 -20.41 -1.17 6.07
C SER A 154 -20.72 -0.26 7.26
N ASP A 155 -20.70 -0.79 8.48
CA ASP A 155 -20.87 -0.01 9.72
C ASP A 155 -19.56 0.66 10.17
N SER A 156 -18.45 0.48 9.45
CA SER A 156 -17.09 0.97 9.75
C SER A 156 -16.48 0.50 11.07
N LEU A 157 -17.21 -0.28 11.87
CA LEU A 157 -16.81 -0.73 13.20
C LEU A 157 -16.63 -2.25 13.25
N SER A 158 -16.83 -2.94 12.14
CA SER A 158 -16.71 -4.38 12.04
C SER A 158 -15.98 -4.79 10.76
N GLY A 159 -15.55 -6.04 10.74
CA GLY A 159 -14.98 -6.65 9.56
C GLY A 159 -14.79 -8.15 9.75
N THR A 160 -14.37 -8.81 8.69
CA THR A 160 -14.00 -10.21 8.70
C THR A 160 -12.60 -10.38 8.14
N VAL A 161 -11.83 -11.29 8.72
CA VAL A 161 -10.55 -11.71 8.16
C VAL A 161 -10.61 -13.18 7.83
N LEU A 162 -10.16 -13.53 6.63
CA LEU A 162 -10.01 -14.89 6.15
C LEU A 162 -8.52 -15.12 5.92
N ILE A 163 -7.99 -16.17 6.55
CA ILE A 163 -6.63 -16.64 6.30
C ILE A 163 -6.74 -18.08 5.79
N GLU A 164 -6.12 -18.32 4.64
CA GLU A 164 -6.07 -19.61 3.96
C GLU A 164 -4.60 -20.03 3.85
N ASN A 165 -4.26 -21.21 4.37
CA ASN A 165 -3.03 -21.88 3.98
C ASN A 165 -3.33 -22.76 2.77
N LEU A 166 -2.94 -22.27 1.60
CA LEU A 166 -3.20 -22.91 0.31
C LEU A 166 -2.41 -24.21 0.13
N THR A 167 -1.32 -24.38 0.88
CA THR A 167 -0.44 -25.56 0.82
C THR A 167 -1.10 -26.77 1.48
N ASN A 168 -1.70 -26.57 2.65
CA ASN A 168 -2.34 -27.65 3.42
C ASN A 168 -3.88 -27.61 3.37
N ARG A 169 -4.45 -26.66 2.62
CA ARG A 169 -5.90 -26.45 2.41
C ARG A 169 -6.69 -26.18 3.70
N GLN A 170 -6.02 -25.65 4.72
CA GLN A 170 -6.68 -25.17 5.93
C GLN A 170 -7.03 -23.70 5.78
N SER A 171 -8.18 -23.31 6.30
CA SER A 171 -8.58 -21.91 6.38
C SER A 171 -9.37 -21.66 7.64
N ASN A 172 -9.42 -20.40 8.04
CA ASN A 172 -10.34 -19.94 9.07
C ASN A 172 -10.77 -18.50 8.81
N THR A 173 -11.99 -18.18 9.26
CA THR A 173 -12.57 -16.85 9.18
C THR A 173 -12.89 -16.36 10.57
N TRP A 174 -12.49 -15.13 10.89
CA TRP A 174 -12.85 -14.47 12.13
C TRP A 174 -13.66 -13.21 11.85
N ASN A 175 -14.64 -12.96 12.71
CA ASN A 175 -15.35 -11.68 12.76
C ASN A 175 -14.66 -10.80 13.81
N LEU A 176 -14.35 -9.57 13.44
CA LEU A 176 -13.77 -8.57 14.33
C LEU A 176 -14.72 -7.39 14.48
N ARG A 177 -14.66 -6.77 15.65
CA ARG A 177 -15.34 -5.51 15.95
C ARG A 177 -14.37 -4.59 16.68
N ALA A 178 -14.37 -3.32 16.29
CA ALA A 178 -13.61 -2.28 16.95
C ALA A 178 -14.00 -2.19 18.44
N THR A 179 -13.00 -2.12 19.32
CA THR A 179 -13.24 -1.75 20.71
C THR A 179 -13.41 -0.24 20.77
N GLY A 180 -14.58 0.22 21.22
CA GLY A 180 -14.96 1.64 21.26
C GLY A 180 -15.53 2.16 19.94
N ASN A 181 -15.75 3.48 19.85
CA ASN A 181 -16.27 4.13 18.65
C ASN A 181 -15.14 4.70 17.78
N TYR A 182 -14.30 3.80 17.25
CA TYR A 182 -13.19 4.15 16.36
C TYR A 182 -13.45 3.52 14.99
N PRO A 183 -14.19 4.23 14.10
CA PRO A 183 -14.50 3.70 12.79
C PRO A 183 -13.27 3.66 11.88
N LEU A 184 -13.25 2.68 10.99
CA LEU A 184 -12.45 2.71 9.78
C LEU A 184 -12.89 3.90 8.90
N CYS A 185 -11.94 4.49 8.21
CA CYS A 185 -12.12 5.63 7.33
C CYS A 185 -12.01 5.29 5.86
N PHE A 186 -11.53 4.08 5.56
CA PHE A 186 -11.41 3.57 4.20
C PHE A 186 -10.57 4.51 3.32
N GLN A 187 -9.49 5.01 3.88
CA GLN A 187 -8.56 5.91 3.20
C GLN A 187 -7.41 5.14 2.57
N ASN A 188 -7.04 4.00 3.17
CA ASN A 188 -5.87 3.24 2.75
C ASN A 188 -6.15 1.75 2.66
N VAL A 189 -5.42 1.12 1.73
CA VAL A 189 -5.17 -0.32 1.71
C VAL A 189 -3.67 -0.54 1.64
N GLU A 190 -3.20 -1.57 2.33
CA GLU A 190 -1.77 -1.81 2.44
C GLU A 190 -1.40 -3.30 2.51
N TRP A 191 -0.16 -3.57 2.10
CA TRP A 191 0.46 -4.89 1.99
C TRP A 191 1.83 -4.84 2.65
N ILE A 192 1.92 -5.20 3.92
CA ILE A 192 3.00 -4.76 4.79
C ILE A 192 3.81 -5.93 5.34
N ASN A 193 5.11 -5.65 5.44
CA ASN A 193 6.12 -6.30 6.23
C ASN A 193 6.45 -5.40 7.42
N GLU A 194 6.10 -5.84 8.62
CA GLU A 194 6.18 -5.04 9.83
C GLU A 194 7.21 -5.58 10.82
N ALA A 195 7.94 -4.64 11.44
CA ALA A 195 8.84 -4.84 12.56
C ALA A 195 8.18 -4.29 13.84
N PRO A 196 7.23 -5.01 14.48
CA PRO A 196 6.42 -4.42 15.54
C PRO A 196 7.25 -4.07 16.78
N THR A 197 8.43 -4.68 16.94
CA THR A 197 9.40 -4.35 17.99
C THR A 197 10.50 -3.39 17.55
N GLY A 198 10.41 -2.83 16.33
CA GLY A 198 11.47 -2.06 15.68
C GLY A 198 12.67 -2.89 15.23
N LYS A 199 12.58 -4.23 15.34
CA LYS A 199 13.67 -5.16 15.02
C LYS A 199 13.17 -6.29 14.12
N LEU A 200 13.82 -6.46 12.97
CA LEU A 200 13.52 -7.55 12.03
C LEU A 200 14.51 -8.70 12.21
N PRO A 201 14.06 -9.95 12.00
CA PRO A 201 14.97 -11.05 11.75
C PRO A 201 15.61 -10.91 10.36
N GLY A 202 16.62 -11.74 10.07
CA GLY A 202 17.09 -11.91 8.70
C GLY A 202 16.06 -12.67 7.88
N PHE A 203 15.79 -12.25 6.64
CA PHE A 203 14.88 -12.95 5.74
C PHE A 203 15.38 -12.95 4.28
N PRO A 204 15.13 -14.03 3.50
CA PRO A 204 15.45 -14.06 2.09
C PRO A 204 14.51 -13.16 1.30
N ASN A 205 14.90 -12.78 0.09
CA ASN A 205 13.98 -12.09 -0.82
C ASN A 205 12.75 -12.96 -1.09
N PHE A 206 11.58 -12.34 -1.05
CA PHE A 206 10.30 -13.00 -1.30
C PHE A 206 9.29 -11.98 -1.82
N SER A 207 8.11 -12.43 -2.21
CA SER A 207 7.09 -11.56 -2.79
C SER A 207 5.72 -11.81 -2.19
N PHE A 208 4.94 -10.74 -2.09
CA PHE A 208 3.49 -10.84 -2.11
C PHE A 208 3.03 -10.84 -3.57
N ASN A 209 2.10 -11.71 -3.89
CA ASN A 209 1.50 -11.91 -5.20
C ASN A 209 -0.01 -11.68 -5.12
N SER A 210 -0.64 -11.52 -6.27
CA SER A 210 -2.10 -11.33 -6.36
C SER A 210 -2.61 -10.15 -5.52
N LEU A 211 -1.80 -9.09 -5.38
CA LEU A 211 -2.19 -7.89 -4.64
C LEU A 211 -3.45 -7.31 -5.27
N SER A 212 -4.51 -7.22 -4.47
CA SER A 212 -5.79 -6.72 -4.93
C SER A 212 -6.60 -6.07 -3.82
N TYR A 213 -7.46 -5.14 -4.21
CA TYR A 213 -8.52 -4.62 -3.37
C TYR A 213 -9.83 -4.53 -4.16
N THR A 214 -10.95 -4.63 -3.46
CA THR A 214 -12.29 -4.52 -4.03
C THR A 214 -12.97 -3.31 -3.43
N ASP A 215 -13.44 -2.39 -4.28
CA ASP A 215 -14.20 -1.22 -3.82
C ASP A 215 -15.64 -1.57 -3.41
N TRP A 216 -16.36 -0.60 -2.84
CA TRP A 216 -17.74 -0.79 -2.38
C TRP A 216 -18.74 -1.12 -3.49
N ASN A 217 -18.37 -0.88 -4.76
CA ASN A 217 -19.17 -1.24 -5.94
C ASN A 217 -18.79 -2.61 -6.51
N GLY A 218 -17.87 -3.34 -5.86
CA GLY A 218 -17.44 -4.66 -6.29
C GLY A 218 -16.36 -4.66 -7.38
N ARG A 219 -15.80 -3.49 -7.73
CA ARG A 219 -14.72 -3.43 -8.72
C ARG A 219 -13.39 -3.82 -8.07
N VAL A 220 -12.70 -4.77 -8.69
CA VAL A 220 -11.39 -5.26 -8.26
C VAL A 220 -10.29 -4.47 -8.97
N SER A 221 -9.32 -3.99 -8.19
CA SER A 221 -8.15 -3.24 -8.63
C SER A 221 -6.87 -3.82 -8.01
N THR A 222 -5.71 -3.43 -8.52
CA THR A 222 -4.39 -3.86 -8.01
C THR A 222 -3.73 -2.76 -7.18
N ALA A 223 -2.51 -2.98 -6.70
CA ALA A 223 -1.74 -1.96 -5.97
C ALA A 223 -1.09 -0.89 -6.88
N THR A 224 -1.47 -0.80 -8.16
CA THR A 224 -0.88 0.18 -9.09
C THR A 224 -1.03 1.60 -8.53
N GLY A 225 0.10 2.32 -8.46
CA GLY A 225 0.16 3.68 -7.90
C GLY A 225 0.40 3.75 -6.40
N ALA A 226 0.61 2.61 -5.72
CA ALA A 226 0.95 2.60 -4.30
C ALA A 226 2.32 3.25 -4.03
N ASN A 227 2.40 3.99 -2.93
CA ASN A 227 3.67 4.45 -2.35
C ASN A 227 4.42 3.23 -1.79
N LEU A 228 5.74 3.25 -1.87
CA LEU A 228 6.57 2.15 -1.37
C LEU A 228 7.21 2.56 -0.04
N TRP A 229 6.68 2.01 1.05
CA TRP A 229 7.21 2.26 2.37
C TRP A 229 8.43 1.36 2.63
N TYR A 230 9.41 1.88 3.33
CA TYR A 230 10.64 1.16 3.66
C TYR A 230 11.06 1.39 5.10
N ILE A 231 11.84 0.46 5.63
CA ILE A 231 12.49 0.57 6.95
C ILE A 231 14.00 0.65 6.71
N ASN A 232 14.63 1.67 7.28
CA ASN A 232 16.08 1.82 7.25
C ASN A 232 16.60 2.29 8.63
N THR A 233 16.62 1.36 9.57
CA THR A 233 17.19 1.58 10.91
C THR A 233 18.37 0.63 11.14
N SER A 234 19.10 0.82 12.22
CA SER A 234 20.20 -0.08 12.60
C SER A 234 19.73 -1.49 12.99
N SER A 235 18.45 -1.64 13.36
CA SER A 235 17.88 -2.91 13.87
C SER A 235 16.87 -3.55 12.91
N ALA A 236 16.49 -2.86 11.84
CA ALA A 236 15.57 -3.34 10.83
C ALA A 236 15.85 -2.68 9.48
N GLN A 237 15.96 -3.50 8.43
CA GLN A 237 16.05 -3.03 7.05
C GLN A 237 15.09 -3.81 6.18
N CYS A 238 14.26 -3.09 5.44
CA CYS A 238 13.34 -3.66 4.48
C CYS A 238 13.02 -2.64 3.39
N SER A 239 13.03 -3.08 2.15
CA SER A 239 12.54 -2.32 0.99
C SER A 239 11.68 -3.21 0.12
N ALA A 240 10.83 -2.57 -0.69
CA ALA A 240 9.94 -3.24 -1.62
C ALA A 240 10.07 -2.64 -3.03
N THR A 241 9.86 -3.47 -4.04
CA THR A 241 9.52 -3.03 -5.40
C THR A 241 8.12 -3.50 -5.74
N LEU A 242 7.47 -2.85 -6.71
CA LEU A 242 6.12 -3.24 -7.14
C LEU A 242 6.11 -3.34 -8.66
N SER A 243 5.55 -4.45 -9.17
CA SER A 243 5.39 -4.69 -10.61
C SER A 243 4.60 -3.55 -11.29
N SER A 244 4.80 -3.38 -12.59
CA SER A 244 4.11 -2.34 -13.37
C SER A 244 2.59 -2.49 -13.34
N ASP A 245 2.09 -3.72 -13.26
CA ASP A 245 0.66 -4.05 -13.15
C ASP A 245 0.13 -4.04 -11.71
N GLY A 246 0.99 -3.77 -10.73
CA GLY A 246 0.61 -3.65 -9.32
C GLY A 246 0.23 -4.97 -8.64
N ARG A 247 0.45 -6.13 -9.27
CA ARG A 247 0.05 -7.44 -8.73
C ARG A 247 1.10 -8.11 -7.86
N THR A 248 2.35 -7.71 -7.97
CA THR A 248 3.46 -8.35 -7.26
C THR A 248 4.32 -7.32 -6.56
N ALA A 249 4.47 -7.45 -5.25
CA ALA A 249 5.41 -6.68 -4.46
C ALA A 249 6.56 -7.58 -4.02
N SER A 250 7.80 -7.22 -4.35
CA SER A 250 8.99 -8.00 -4.01
C SER A 250 9.78 -7.30 -2.91
N PHE A 251 10.09 -8.03 -1.85
CA PHE A 251 10.72 -7.53 -0.64
C PHE A 251 12.17 -7.98 -0.53
N THR A 252 13.02 -7.09 -0.01
CA THR A 252 14.43 -7.34 0.25
C THR A 252 14.78 -6.92 1.67
N ASN A 253 15.57 -7.73 2.38
CA ASN A 253 16.10 -7.41 3.71
C ASN A 253 17.28 -6.43 3.61
N ALA A 254 17.04 -5.27 3.02
CA ALA A 254 18.00 -4.19 2.82
C ALA A 254 17.27 -2.86 2.64
N ALA A 255 17.96 -1.75 2.92
CA ALA A 255 17.48 -0.41 2.59
C ALA A 255 17.30 -0.25 1.06
N PRO A 256 16.44 0.69 0.60
CA PRO A 256 16.36 1.02 -0.82
C PRO A 256 17.74 1.49 -1.32
N ARG A 257 18.09 1.08 -2.55
CA ARG A 257 19.31 1.53 -3.23
C ARG A 257 19.08 2.86 -3.93
#